data_AF-A0A7X3CVF3-F1
#
_entry.id   AF-A0A7X3CVF3-F1
#
_cell.length_a   1.000
_cell.length_b   1.000
_cell.length_c   1.000
_cell.angle_alpha   90.00
_cell.angle_beta   90.00
_cell.angle_gamma   90.00
#
_symmetry.space_group_name_H-M   'P 1'
#
loop_
_entity.id
_entity.type
_entity.pdbx_description
1 polymer ?
#
loop_
_entity_poly.entity_id
_entity_poly.type
_entity_poly.pdbx_seq_one_letter_code
_entity_poly.pdbx_strand_id
1 'polypeptide(L)'
;MMRNQYDLNFKKSIVSKGLEIGNMTAVARQHELDPKMVLRWARELKRKDIDQLDGDGKKQPKYVPTAEDYAQLEKELERMKKLYAE
;
A
#
# COMPACT_ATOMS: atom_id res chain seq x y z
N MET A 1 0.86 21.91 -6.82
CA MET A 1 0.29 21.01 -7.84
C MET A 1 -0.91 20.32 -7.22
N MET A 2 -2.14 20.64 -7.65
CA MET A 2 -3.34 19.99 -7.11
C MET A 2 -3.44 18.57 -7.69
N ARG A 3 -3.64 17.59 -6.82
CA ARG A 3 -3.74 16.18 -7.21
C ARG A 3 -5.19 15.93 -7.61
N ASN A 4 -5.47 15.74 -8.90
CA ASN A 4 -6.81 15.34 -9.34
C ASN A 4 -7.12 13.96 -8.74
N GLN A 5 -8.06 13.93 -7.80
CA GLN A 5 -8.58 12.68 -7.25
C GLN A 5 -9.74 12.23 -8.14
N TYR A 6 -9.59 11.04 -8.71
CA TYR A 6 -10.66 10.38 -9.46
C TYR A 6 -11.39 9.39 -8.55
N ASP A 7 -12.71 9.37 -8.65
CA ASP A 7 -13.55 8.42 -7.92
C ASP A 7 -13.21 6.97 -8.32
N LEU A 8 -13.42 6.03 -7.39
CA LEU A 8 -13.17 4.61 -7.58
C LEU A 8 -14.01 4.04 -8.72
N ASN A 9 -15.29 4.44 -8.82
CA ASN A 9 -16.18 3.95 -9.89
C ASN A 9 -15.69 4.40 -11.26
N PHE A 10 -15.20 5.63 -11.37
CA PHE A 10 -14.60 6.14 -12.59
C PHE A 10 -13.35 5.35 -12.98
N LYS A 11 -12.45 5.08 -12.03
CA LYS A 11 -11.25 4.26 -12.30
C LYS A 11 -11.63 2.85 -12.77
N LYS A 12 -12.62 2.21 -12.13
CA LYS A 12 -13.12 0.87 -12.50
C LYS A 12 -13.69 0.86 -13.92
N SER A 13 -14.51 1.85 -14.29
CA SER A 13 -15.13 1.89 -15.62
C SER A 13 -14.09 2.08 -16.74
N ILE A 14 -13.10 2.95 -16.54
CA ILE A 14 -12.00 3.17 -17.49
C ILE A 14 -11.17 1.90 -17.67
N VAL A 15 -10.82 1.24 -16.57
CA VAL A 15 -10.03 -0.01 -16.62
C VAL A 15 -10.84 -1.15 -17.27
N SER A 16 -12.14 -1.28 -16.97
CA SER A 16 -13.00 -2.29 -17.63
C SER A 16 -13.03 -2.11 -19.14
N LYS A 17 -13.31 -0.89 -19.61
CA LYS A 17 -13.31 -0.56 -21.05
C LYS A 17 -11.97 -0.84 -21.71
N GLY A 18 -10.87 -0.49 -21.02
CA GLY A 18 -9.53 -0.75 -21.52
C GLY A 18 -9.19 -2.24 -21.62
N LEU A 19 -9.75 -3.08 -20.72
CA LEU A 19 -9.62 -4.55 -20.79
C LEU A 19 -10.49 -5.14 -21.90
N GLU A 20 -11.74 -4.70 -22.03
CA GLU A 20 -12.68 -5.14 -23.06
C GLU A 20 -12.15 -4.89 -24.48
N ILE A 21 -11.58 -3.70 -24.70
CA ILE A 21 -11.00 -3.31 -25.98
C ILE A 21 -9.60 -3.92 -26.18
N GLY A 22 -8.93 -4.32 -25.08
CA GLY A 22 -7.53 -4.74 -25.09
C GLY A 22 -6.52 -3.60 -25.30
N ASN A 23 -6.98 -2.34 -25.26
CA ASN A 23 -6.13 -1.16 -25.46
C ASN A 23 -6.37 -0.05 -24.42
N MET A 24 -5.61 -0.12 -23.33
CA MET A 24 -5.64 0.87 -22.25
C MET A 24 -5.22 2.28 -22.68
N THR A 25 -4.31 2.37 -23.66
CA THR A 25 -3.74 3.66 -24.08
C THR A 25 -4.74 4.47 -24.90
N ALA A 26 -5.51 3.80 -25.77
CA ALA A 26 -6.56 4.44 -26.55
C ALA A 26 -7.65 5.01 -25.64
N VAL A 27 -8.13 4.20 -24.68
CA VAL A 27 -9.14 4.63 -23.71
C VAL A 27 -8.63 5.77 -22.83
N ALA A 28 -7.37 5.71 -22.36
CA ALA A 28 -6.80 6.81 -21.59
C ALA A 28 -6.82 8.15 -22.37
N ARG A 29 -6.41 8.13 -23.65
CA ARG A 29 -6.41 9.33 -24.50
C ARG A 29 -7.81 9.88 -24.77
N GLN A 30 -8.81 9.02 -24.96
CA GLN A 30 -10.21 9.44 -25.14
C GLN A 30 -10.76 10.19 -23.93
N HIS A 31 -10.22 9.90 -22.75
CA HIS A 31 -10.62 10.52 -21.49
C HIS A 31 -9.60 11.57 -20.99
N GLU A 32 -8.65 11.99 -21.84
CA GLU A 32 -7.59 12.95 -21.49
C GLU A 32 -6.75 12.54 -20.27
N LEU A 33 -6.60 11.24 -20.06
CA LEU A 33 -5.82 10.64 -18.97
C LEU A 33 -4.43 10.24 -19.45
N ASP A 34 -3.46 10.27 -18.54
CA ASP A 34 -2.16 9.66 -18.77
C ASP A 34 -2.30 8.12 -18.86
N PRO A 35 -1.86 7.48 -19.96
CA PRO A 35 -1.89 6.02 -20.09
C PRO A 35 -1.18 5.28 -18.95
N LYS A 36 -0.08 5.83 -18.41
CA LYS A 36 0.64 5.24 -17.27
C LYS A 36 -0.21 5.27 -16.01
N MET A 37 -1.05 6.28 -15.83
CA MET A 37 -1.98 6.37 -14.70
C MET A 37 -3.06 5.29 -14.79
N VAL A 38 -3.63 5.07 -15.98
CA VAL A 38 -4.64 4.01 -16.19
C VAL A 38 -4.04 2.61 -16.01
N LEU A 39 -2.82 2.38 -16.50
CA LEU A 39 -2.09 1.14 -16.25
C LEU A 39 -1.80 0.91 -14.75
N ARG A 40 -1.52 1.98 -14.01
CA ARG A 40 -1.37 1.92 -12.55
C ARG A 40 -2.68 1.52 -11.88
N TRP A 41 -3.81 2.12 -12.27
CA TRP A 41 -5.14 1.76 -11.75
C TRP A 41 -5.49 0.31 -12.04
N ALA A 42 -5.17 -0.21 -13.23
CA ALA A 42 -5.40 -1.62 -13.56
C ALA A 42 -4.62 -2.56 -12.62
N ARG A 43 -3.38 -2.21 -12.27
CA ARG A 43 -2.59 -2.98 -11.28
C ARG A 43 -3.13 -2.84 -9.88
N GLU A 44 -3.54 -1.63 -9.48
CA GLU A 44 -4.16 -1.36 -8.19
C GLU A 44 -5.44 -2.20 -8.05
N LEU A 45 -6.40 -2.07 -8.97
CA LEU A 45 -7.68 -2.79 -8.94
C LEU A 45 -7.55 -4.32 -9.05
N LYS A 46 -6.47 -4.84 -9.64
CA LYS A 46 -6.22 -6.30 -9.71
C LYS A 46 -5.69 -6.87 -8.39
N ARG A 47 -5.08 -6.05 -7.52
CA ARG A 47 -4.58 -6.51 -6.23
C ARG A 47 -5.78 -6.79 -5.32
N LYS A 48 -6.00 -8.08 -5.01
CA LYS A 48 -6.99 -8.56 -4.05
C LYS A 48 -6.82 -7.91 -2.66
N ASP A 49 -5.62 -7.41 -2.39
CA ASP A 49 -5.24 -6.82 -1.10
C ASP A 49 -5.66 -5.35 -0.97
N ILE A 50 -6.26 -4.71 -2.00
CA ILE A 50 -6.68 -3.30 -1.87
C ILE A 50 -7.85 -3.10 -0.92
N ASP A 51 -8.74 -4.08 -0.76
CA ASP A 51 -9.76 -4.04 0.31
C ASP A 51 -9.13 -4.14 1.72
N GLN A 52 -7.85 -4.55 1.84
CA GLN A 52 -7.05 -4.48 3.08
C GLN A 52 -6.14 -3.23 3.14
N LEU A 53 -6.09 -2.42 2.07
CA LEU A 53 -5.20 -1.27 1.92
C LEU A 53 -5.97 0.04 1.71
N ASP A 54 -7.23 0.10 2.15
CA ASP A 54 -7.78 1.36 2.64
C ASP A 54 -6.72 1.98 3.56
N GLY A 55 -6.43 3.27 3.38
CA GLY A 55 -5.19 3.95 3.81
C GLY A 55 -4.80 3.88 5.30
N ASP A 56 -5.49 3.08 6.10
CA ASP A 56 -5.12 2.65 7.43
C ASP A 56 -4.14 1.45 7.44
N GLY A 57 -4.16 0.57 6.43
CA GLY A 57 -3.32 -0.63 6.37
C GLY A 57 -1.81 -0.39 6.19
N LYS A 58 -1.39 0.86 6.00
CA LYS A 58 0.03 1.27 6.00
C LYS A 58 0.49 1.92 7.31
N LYS A 59 -0.41 2.09 8.28
CA LYS A 59 0.01 2.45 9.63
C LYS A 59 0.39 1.14 10.31
N GLN A 60 1.66 0.74 10.17
CA GLN A 60 2.27 -0.06 11.23
C GLN A 60 1.86 0.62 12.54
N PRO A 61 1.21 -0.07 13.50
CA PRO A 61 0.90 0.54 14.77
C PRO A 61 2.21 1.13 15.27
N LYS A 62 2.21 2.41 15.64
CA LYS A 62 3.40 3.02 16.25
C LYS A 62 3.73 2.15 17.45
N TYR A 63 4.76 1.33 17.35
CA TYR A 63 5.22 0.52 18.46
C TYR A 63 5.72 1.51 19.51
N VAL A 64 4.97 1.64 20.58
CA VAL A 64 5.34 2.43 21.76
C VAL A 64 5.74 1.40 22.81
N PRO A 65 7.06 1.21 23.07
CA PRO A 65 7.50 0.26 24.07
C PRO A 65 6.88 0.60 25.44
N THR A 66 6.32 -0.40 26.08
CA THR A 66 5.77 -0.33 27.44
C THR A 66 6.86 -0.62 28.48
N ALA A 67 6.60 -0.31 29.75
CA ALA A 67 7.55 -0.59 30.83
C ALA A 67 7.91 -2.09 30.94
N GLU A 68 6.99 -2.98 30.56
CA GLU A 68 7.21 -4.43 30.54
C GLU A 68 8.20 -4.84 29.43
N ASP A 69 8.12 -4.19 28.26
CA ASP A 69 9.06 -4.42 27.15
C ASP A 69 10.50 -4.06 27.56
N TYR A 70 10.68 -2.97 28.32
CA TYR A 70 11.99 -2.59 28.87
C TYR A 70 12.50 -3.60 29.91
N ALA A 71 11.63 -4.07 30.81
CA ALA A 71 12.01 -5.07 31.81
C ALA A 71 12.41 -6.42 31.17
N GLN A 72 11.77 -6.80 30.06
CA GLN A 72 12.17 -7.97 29.28
C GLN A 72 13.53 -7.75 28.61
N LEU A 73 13.76 -6.58 28.00
CA LEU A 73 15.03 -6.24 27.37
C LEU A 73 16.20 -6.27 28.36
N GLU A 74 16.00 -5.77 29.58
CA GLU A 74 17.03 -5.80 30.64
C GLU A 74 17.42 -7.23 31.02
N LYS A 75 16.45 -8.13 31.15
CA LYS A 75 16.70 -9.55 31.43
C LYS A 75 17.46 -10.23 30.29
N GLU A 76 17.11 -9.92 29.04
CA GLU A 76 17.85 -10.42 27.88
C GLU A 76 19.28 -9.88 27.84
N LEU A 77 19.49 -8.60 28.16
CA LEU A 77 20.83 -8.01 28.27
C LEU A 77 21.67 -8.68 29.35
N GLU A 78 21.11 -8.95 30.53
CA GLU A 78 21.82 -9.67 31.59
C GLU A 78 22.19 -11.10 31.17
N ARG A 79 21.27 -11.79 30.48
CA ARG A 79 21.52 -13.14 29.96
C ARG A 79 22.65 -13.14 28.94
N MET A 80 22.66 -12.17 28.02
CA MET A 80 23.73 -12.02 27.02
C MET A 80 25.06 -11.68 27.68
N LYS A 81 25.08 -10.74 28.63
CA LYS A 81 26.30 -10.39 29.36
C LYS A 81 26.92 -11.59 30.09
N LYS A 82 26.10 -12.46 30.69
CA LYS A 82 26.58 -13.70 31.31
C LYS A 82 27.19 -14.66 30.29
N LEU A 83 26.57 -14.80 29.11
CA LEU A 83 27.06 -15.63 28.02
C LEU A 83 28.38 -15.14 27.41
N TYR A 84 28.61 -13.83 27.40
CA TYR A 84 29.87 -13.22 26.90
C TYR A 84 30.93 -13.05 27.99
N ALA A 85 30.61 -13.36 29.25
CA ALA A 85 31.55 -13.32 30.37
C ALA A 85 32.19 -14.69 30.67
N GLU A 86 31.78 -15.74 29.95
CA GLU A 86 32.49 -17.02 29.79
C GLU A 86 33.45 -16.96 28.60
#